data_AF-A0A3D4P6A3-F1
#
_entry.id   AF-A0A3D4P6A3-F1
#
_cell.length_a   1.000
_cell.length_b   1.000
_cell.length_c   1.000
_cell.angle_alpha   90.00
_cell.angle_beta   90.00
_cell.angle_gamma   90.00
#
_symmetry.space_group_name_H-M   'P 1'
#
loop_
_entity.id
_entity.type
_entity.pdbx_description
1 polymer ?
#
loop_
_entity_poly.entity_id
_entity_poly.type
_entity_poly.pdbx_seq_one_letter_code
_entity_poly.pdbx_strand_id
1 'polypeptide(L)'
;MLQLRQSRKKRRNRYGTGHSRHTILGRKPIEERPRSAKNRSRLGHWESDTIEGKKGTGFLVTHVERKTGYLVMEHLEDKQSATLNAGSVKAFQNIPGPLNDITNCQ
;
A
#
# COMPACT_ATOMS: atom_id res chain seq x y z
N MET A 1 -4.72 12.09 45.66
CA MET A 1 -3.65 12.85 44.98
C MET A 1 -2.89 11.90 44.06
N LEU A 2 -3.23 11.83 42.76
CA LEU A 2 -2.59 10.92 41.80
C LEU A 2 -1.47 11.65 41.06
N GLN A 3 -0.22 11.38 41.46
CA GLN A 3 0.98 11.91 40.83
C GLN A 3 1.39 10.98 39.67
N LEU A 4 1.04 11.32 38.42
CA LEU A 4 1.58 10.61 37.24
C LEU A 4 3.07 10.98 37.08
N ARG A 5 3.95 10.04 37.45
CA ARG A 5 5.40 10.19 37.31
C ARG A 5 5.80 9.87 35.88
N GLN A 6 6.48 10.83 35.25
CA GLN A 6 7.28 10.76 34.02
C GLN A 6 6.57 11.10 32.69
N SER A 7 6.67 12.37 32.31
CA SER A 7 6.59 12.79 30.91
C SER A 7 7.73 12.14 30.12
N ARG A 8 7.43 11.45 29.01
CA ARG A 8 8.46 10.84 28.15
C ARG A 8 9.32 11.94 27.52
N LYS A 9 10.65 11.82 27.62
CA LYS A 9 11.61 12.77 27.02
C LYS A 9 11.34 12.87 25.51
N LYS A 10 11.01 14.08 25.02
CA LYS A 10 10.77 14.34 23.59
C LYS A 10 12.05 14.04 22.82
N ARG A 11 12.04 12.98 22.00
CA ARG A 11 13.20 12.54 21.22
C ARG A 11 13.54 13.66 20.21
N ARG A 12 14.69 14.32 20.37
CA ARG A 12 15.20 15.30 19.41
C ARG A 12 15.91 14.57 18.27
N ASN A 13 15.68 15.01 17.04
CA ASN A 13 16.46 14.54 15.89
C ASN A 13 17.93 14.91 16.11
N ARG A 14 18.84 13.98 15.76
CA ARG A 14 20.28 14.20 15.88
C ARG A 14 20.68 15.28 14.86
N TYR A 15 21.29 16.37 15.32
CA TYR A 15 21.77 17.46 14.46
C TYR A 15 22.63 16.88 13.31
N GLY A 16 22.42 17.34 12.08
CA GLY A 16 23.14 16.87 10.89
C GLY A 16 22.55 15.64 10.19
N THR A 17 21.42 15.10 10.66
CA THR A 17 20.63 14.17 9.84
C THR A 17 19.90 14.96 8.75
N GLY A 18 20.59 15.17 7.62
CA GLY A 18 19.98 15.70 6.40
C GLY A 18 18.72 14.91 6.02
N HIS A 19 17.86 15.53 5.21
CA HIS A 19 16.61 14.93 4.73
C HIS A 19 16.85 13.45 4.37
N SER A 20 16.07 12.56 4.99
CA SER A 20 16.22 11.12 4.79
C SER A 20 16.21 10.82 3.30
N ARG A 21 17.03 9.86 2.85
CA ARG A 21 17.15 9.36 1.47
C ARG A 21 15.85 8.77 0.86
N HIS A 22 14.67 9.12 1.39
CA HIS A 22 13.41 8.38 1.26
C HIS A 22 12.25 9.28 0.81
N THR A 23 12.53 10.42 0.19
CA THR A 23 11.47 11.19 -0.46
C THR A 23 11.20 10.56 -1.82
N ILE A 24 10.06 9.87 -1.95
CA ILE A 24 9.57 9.40 -3.24
C ILE A 24 9.34 10.63 -4.13
N LEU A 25 10.12 10.73 -5.20
CA LEU A 25 10.00 11.81 -6.18
C LEU A 25 8.62 11.73 -6.84
N GLY A 26 7.93 12.87 -6.91
CA GLY A 26 6.59 12.93 -7.51
C GLY A 26 5.48 12.26 -6.67
N ARG A 27 5.70 12.00 -5.38
CA ARG A 27 4.61 11.52 -4.52
C ARG A 27 3.46 12.52 -4.51
N LYS A 28 2.25 12.08 -4.87
CA LYS A 28 1.04 12.87 -4.66
C LYS A 28 0.58 12.66 -3.22
N PRO A 29 0.36 13.73 -2.43
CA PRO A 29 -0.21 13.61 -1.09
C PRO A 29 -1.60 12.97 -1.14
N ILE A 30 -2.03 12.38 -0.02
CA ILE A 30 -3.31 11.65 0.07
C ILE A 30 -4.49 12.59 -0.19
N GLU A 31 -4.33 13.84 0.18
CA GLU A 31 -5.27 14.95 0.02
C GLU A 31 -5.54 15.29 -1.46
N GLU A 32 -4.58 15.02 -2.34
CA GLU A 32 -4.69 15.28 -3.79
C GLU A 32 -5.34 14.12 -4.57
N ARG A 33 -5.74 13.04 -3.90
CA ARG A 33 -6.43 11.93 -4.59
C ARG A 33 -7.75 12.40 -5.20
N PRO A 34 -8.12 11.91 -6.39
CA PRO A 34 -9.39 12.26 -7.00
C PRO A 34 -10.55 11.83 -6.10
N ARG A 35 -11.62 12.62 -6.05
CA ARG A 35 -12.80 12.33 -5.21
C ARG A 35 -13.39 10.94 -5.50
N SER A 36 -13.26 10.47 -6.74
CA SER A 36 -13.71 9.15 -7.20
C SER A 36 -13.06 7.98 -6.45
N ALA A 37 -11.80 8.14 -5.99
CA ALA A 37 -11.11 7.13 -5.19
C ALA A 37 -11.62 7.11 -3.74
N LYS A 38 -12.00 8.28 -3.20
CA LYS A 38 -12.51 8.41 -1.82
C LYS A 38 -13.95 7.92 -1.68
N ASN A 39 -14.82 8.30 -2.61
CA ASN A 39 -16.24 7.94 -2.60
C ASN A 39 -16.53 6.58 -3.26
N ARG A 40 -15.50 5.88 -3.78
CA ARG A 40 -15.61 4.57 -4.44
C ARG A 40 -16.58 4.60 -5.64
N SER A 41 -16.72 5.73 -6.32
CA SER A 41 -17.74 5.89 -7.38
C SER A 41 -17.34 5.26 -8.71
N ARG A 42 -16.06 4.97 -8.92
CA ARG A 42 -15.48 4.48 -10.18
C ARG A 42 -14.76 3.13 -10.00
N LEU A 43 -14.85 2.27 -11.01
CA LEU A 43 -14.03 1.06 -11.15
C LEU A 43 -12.57 1.42 -11.48
N GLY A 44 -11.64 0.52 -11.17
CA GLY A 44 -10.22 0.64 -11.51
C GLY A 44 -9.35 1.27 -10.42
N HIS A 45 -9.93 1.56 -9.25
CA HIS A 45 -9.17 1.98 -8.06
C HIS A 45 -8.83 0.74 -7.23
N TRP A 46 -7.55 0.39 -7.18
CA TRP A 46 -7.06 -0.78 -6.44
C TRP A 46 -6.30 -0.38 -5.19
N GLU A 47 -6.51 -1.10 -4.09
CA GLU A 47 -5.67 -1.08 -2.90
C GLU A 47 -4.83 -2.34 -2.84
N SER A 48 -3.54 -2.19 -2.56
CA SER A 48 -2.58 -3.31 -2.50
C SER A 48 -2.01 -3.41 -1.09
N ASP A 49 -2.15 -4.58 -0.48
CA ASP A 49 -1.56 -4.91 0.82
C ASP A 49 -0.64 -6.12 0.69
N THR A 50 0.30 -6.24 1.63
CA THR A 50 1.17 -7.41 1.76
C THR A 50 1.05 -7.96 3.17
N ILE A 51 0.67 -9.22 3.28
CA ILE A 51 0.50 -9.93 4.53
C ILE A 51 1.71 -10.85 4.70
N GLU A 52 2.45 -10.66 5.79
CA GLU A 52 3.52 -11.55 6.22
C GLU A 52 2.90 -12.62 7.13
N GLY A 53 3.03 -13.89 6.73
CA GLY A 53 2.57 -15.01 7.53
C GLY A 53 3.44 -15.25 8.76
N LYS A 54 3.21 -16.36 9.46
CA LYS A 54 4.14 -16.81 10.50
C LYS A 54 5.52 -17.03 9.87
N LYS A 55 6.59 -16.83 10.65
CA LYS A 55 7.96 -17.02 10.16
C LYS A 55 8.11 -18.36 9.43
N GLY A 56 8.47 -18.30 8.15
CA GLY A 56 8.66 -19.48 7.29
C GLY A 56 7.40 -19.97 6.55
N THR A 57 6.25 -19.32 6.69
CA THR A 57 5.01 -19.71 5.98
C THR A 57 4.76 -18.89 4.71
N GLY A 58 5.66 -17.99 4.35
CA GLY A 58 5.56 -17.15 3.15
C GLY A 58 4.79 -15.85 3.35
N PHE A 59 4.51 -15.21 2.22
CA PHE A 59 3.86 -13.90 2.11
C PHE A 59 2.66 -13.99 1.18
N LEU A 60 1.72 -13.08 1.36
CA LEU A 60 0.56 -12.96 0.49
C LEU A 60 0.43 -11.50 0.05
N VAL A 61 0.32 -11.29 -1.26
CA VAL A 61 -0.06 -9.98 -1.80
C VAL A 61 -1.55 -10.01 -2.10
N THR A 62 -2.26 -8.95 -1.71
CA THR A 62 -3.69 -8.79 -1.97
C THR A 62 -3.93 -7.47 -2.67
N HIS A 63 -4.72 -7.49 -3.73
CA HIS A 63 -5.18 -6.34 -4.48
C HIS A 63 -6.71 -6.32 -4.46
N VAL A 64 -7.29 -5.29 -3.87
CA VAL A 64 -8.75 -5.16 -3.73
C VAL A 64 -9.26 -3.98 -4.54
N GLU A 65 -10.22 -4.22 -5.41
CA GLU A 65 -10.91 -3.15 -6.13
C GLU A 65 -11.91 -2.45 -5.21
N ARG A 66 -11.79 -1.11 -5.12
CA ARG A 66 -12.42 -0.31 -4.07
C ARG A 66 -13.92 -0.17 -4.18
N LYS A 67 -14.48 -0.24 -5.39
CA LYS A 67 -15.92 -0.08 -5.63
C LYS A 67 -16.70 -1.38 -5.43
N THR A 68 -16.15 -2.48 -5.92
CA THR A 68 -16.77 -3.80 -5.98
C THR A 68 -16.31 -4.74 -4.88
N GLY A 69 -15.14 -4.48 -4.27
CA GLY A 69 -14.51 -5.39 -3.32
C GLY A 69 -13.88 -6.62 -3.99
N TYR A 70 -13.71 -6.61 -5.32
CA TYR A 70 -13.10 -7.72 -6.04
C TYR A 70 -11.65 -7.93 -5.58
N LEU A 71 -11.35 -9.12 -5.06
CA LEU A 71 -10.04 -9.48 -4.53
C LEU A 71 -9.25 -10.29 -5.57
N VAL A 72 -8.02 -9.84 -5.82
CA VAL A 72 -6.98 -10.57 -6.51
C VAL A 72 -5.87 -10.83 -5.49
N MET A 73 -5.41 -12.06 -5.35
CA MET A 73 -4.38 -12.41 -4.37
C MET A 73 -3.41 -13.44 -4.92
N GLU A 74 -2.14 -13.35 -4.51
CA GLU A 74 -1.09 -14.28 -4.92
C GLU A 74 -0.17 -14.57 -3.73
N HIS A 75 0.25 -15.83 -3.60
CA HIS A 75 1.23 -16.27 -2.61
C HIS A 75 2.66 -15.99 -3.12
N LEU A 76 3.51 -15.44 -2.26
CA LEU A 76 4.90 -15.09 -2.55
C LEU A 76 5.85 -15.83 -1.60
N GLU A 77 7.00 -16.23 -2.12
CA GLU A 77 8.05 -16.90 -1.34
C GLU A 77 8.82 -15.90 -0.44
N ASP A 78 8.96 -14.66 -0.90
CA ASP A 78 9.64 -13.58 -0.18
C ASP A 78 8.90 -12.24 -0.32
N LYS A 79 9.37 -11.23 0.43
CA LYS A 79 8.86 -9.85 0.40
C LYS A 79 9.66 -8.90 -0.48
N GLN A 80 10.46 -9.42 -1.39
CA GLN A 80 11.25 -8.58 -2.28
C GLN A 80 10.36 -7.92 -3.32
N SER A 81 10.74 -6.71 -3.76
CA SER A 81 9.97 -5.97 -4.76
C SER A 81 9.88 -6.70 -6.09
N ALA A 82 10.93 -7.42 -6.49
CA ALA A 82 10.95 -8.19 -7.74
C ALA A 82 9.90 -9.32 -7.71
N THR A 83 9.87 -10.10 -6.63
CA THR A 83 8.93 -11.21 -6.43
C THR A 83 7.49 -10.69 -6.34
N LEU A 84 7.27 -9.60 -5.60
CA LEU A 84 5.96 -8.95 -5.50
C LEU A 84 5.49 -8.47 -6.87
N ASN A 85 6.33 -7.77 -7.64
CA ASN A 85 5.97 -7.28 -8.97
C ASN A 85 5.62 -8.42 -9.93
N ALA A 86 6.43 -9.49 -9.95
CA ALA A 86 6.16 -10.66 -10.78
C ALA A 86 4.84 -11.35 -10.39
N GLY A 87 4.60 -11.53 -9.09
CA GLY A 87 3.37 -12.10 -8.57
C GLY A 87 2.14 -11.23 -8.89
N SER A 88 2.24 -9.91 -8.70
CA SER A 88 1.17 -8.97 -9.06
C SER A 88 0.86 -9.03 -10.55
N VAL A 89 1.85 -8.96 -11.43
CA VAL A 89 1.61 -9.05 -12.89
C VAL A 89 0.89 -10.34 -13.24
N LYS A 90 1.32 -11.47 -12.68
CA LYS A 90 0.66 -12.77 -12.87
C LYS A 90 -0.79 -12.74 -12.37
N ALA A 91 -1.04 -12.20 -11.19
CA ALA A 91 -2.36 -12.14 -10.59
C ALA A 91 -3.34 -11.27 -11.40
N PHE A 92 -2.84 -10.21 -12.04
CA PHE A 92 -3.63 -9.33 -12.91
C PHE A 92 -3.82 -9.83 -14.35
N GLN A 93 -3.29 -10.99 -14.74
CA GLN A 93 -3.49 -11.50 -16.12
C GLN A 93 -4.94 -11.88 -16.43
N ASN A 94 -5.71 -12.30 -15.42
CA ASN A 94 -7.05 -12.89 -15.59
C ASN A 94 -8.16 -12.05 -14.97
N ILE A 95 -7.99 -10.73 -14.86
CA ILE A 95 -9.04 -9.85 -14.35
C ILE A 95 -10.13 -9.58 -15.41
N PRO A 96 -11.39 -9.44 -14.99
CA PRO A 96 -12.51 -9.21 -15.90
C PRO A 96 -12.39 -7.83 -16.56
N GLY A 97 -12.65 -7.76 -17.87
CA GLY A 97 -12.43 -6.57 -18.71
C GLY A 97 -12.81 -5.20 -18.10
N PRO A 98 -13.97 -5.02 -17.46
CA PRO A 98 -14.34 -3.75 -16.82
C PRO A 98 -13.41 -3.28 -15.69
N LEU A 99 -12.57 -4.17 -15.15
CA LEU A 99 -11.59 -3.89 -14.10
C LEU A 99 -10.17 -3.67 -14.64
N ASN A 100 -9.96 -3.87 -15.96
CA ASN A 100 -8.65 -3.77 -16.62
C ASN A 100 -8.26 -2.33 -16.96
N ASP A 101 -9.18 -1.37 -16.77
CA ASP A 101 -8.94 0.06 -16.97
C ASP A 101 -8.24 0.69 -15.74
N ILE A 102 -6.95 0.39 -15.58
CA ILE A 102 -6.08 0.97 -14.54
C ILE A 102 -5.67 2.43 -14.90
N THR A 103 -5.79 2.80 -16.18
CA THR A 103 -5.22 4.02 -16.78
C THR A 103 -6.07 5.28 -16.64
N ASN A 104 -7.22 5.21 -16.00
CA ASN A 104 -8.19 6.31 -16.06
C ASN A 104 -8.26 7.13 -14.75
N CYS A 105 -7.14 7.18 -14.03
CA CYS A 105 -6.86 8.19 -13.01
C CYS A 105 -6.37 9.46 -13.72
N GLN A 106 -7.29 10.29 -14.21
CA GLN A 106 -7.01 11.72 -14.38
C GLN A 106 -6.88 12.38 -12.99
#